data_AF-A0A9D7PLX9-F1
#
_entry.id   AF-A0A9D7PLX9-F1
#
_cell.length_a   1.000
_cell.length_b   1.000
_cell.length_c   1.000
_cell.angle_alpha   90.00
_cell.angle_beta   90.00
_cell.angle_gamma   90.00
#
_symmetry.space_group_name_H-M   'P 1'
#
loop_
_entity.id
_entity.type
_entity.pdbx_description
1 polymer ?
#
loop_
_entity_poly.entity_id
_entity_poly.type
_entity_poly.pdbx_seq_one_letter_code
_entity_poly.pdbx_strand_id
1 'polypeptide(L)'
;MDKKTITYLKAEKRVKEMKSFYRFLFVYVTICCFLMAINFVSDRHEFWSIYPVLGLSLALAFKYARVFGWPGFGKDWEERKFYEEIEKIREREERIQFMLNREKTNSPSSSIDAPRIEPDLDKLELKELRKQWNDSEFV
;
A
#
# COMPACT_ATOMS: atom_id res chain seq x y z
N MET A 1 2.47 -21.99 6.79
CA MET A 1 1.67 -21.40 5.70
C MET A 1 2.07 -22.12 4.41
N ASP A 2 1.11 -22.74 3.72
CA ASP A 2 1.41 -23.62 2.57
C ASP A 2 1.92 -22.82 1.36
N LYS A 3 2.92 -23.35 0.63
CA LYS A 3 3.56 -22.66 -0.49
C LYS A 3 2.55 -22.31 -1.60
N LYS A 4 1.54 -23.18 -1.82
CA LYS A 4 0.48 -22.93 -2.81
C LYS A 4 -0.37 -21.71 -2.48
N THR A 5 -0.68 -21.49 -1.19
CA THR A 5 -1.46 -20.33 -0.74
C THR A 5 -0.73 -19.02 -1.01
N ILE A 6 0.59 -18.97 -0.78
CA ILE A 6 1.40 -17.77 -1.05
C ILE A 6 1.44 -17.45 -2.56
N THR A 7 1.62 -18.47 -3.40
CA THR A 7 1.61 -18.28 -4.87
C THR A 7 0.24 -17.80 -5.38
N TYR A 8 -0.85 -18.35 -4.84
CA TYR A 8 -2.21 -17.95 -5.21
C TYR A 8 -2.51 -16.50 -4.80
N LEU A 9 -2.22 -16.14 -3.54
CA LEU A 9 -2.40 -14.76 -3.05
C LEU A 9 -1.58 -13.75 -3.86
N LYS A 10 -0.36 -14.13 -4.25
CA LYS A 10 0.49 -13.31 -5.11
C LYS A 10 -0.14 -13.11 -6.49
N ALA A 11 -0.65 -14.17 -7.11
CA ALA A 11 -1.33 -14.07 -8.40
C ALA A 11 -2.61 -13.21 -8.32
N GLU A 12 -3.42 -13.38 -7.28
CA GLU A 12 -4.65 -12.62 -7.08
C GLU A 12 -4.38 -11.12 -6.91
N LYS A 13 -3.37 -10.76 -6.08
CA LYS A 13 -2.96 -9.37 -5.88
C LYS A 13 -2.55 -8.71 -7.21
N ARG A 14 -1.83 -9.44 -8.07
CA ARG A 14 -1.41 -8.96 -9.40
C ARG A 14 -2.61 -8.68 -10.30
N VAL A 15 -3.58 -9.59 -10.33
CA VAL A 15 -4.80 -9.42 -11.13
C VAL A 15 -5.60 -8.21 -10.63
N LYS A 16 -5.68 -8.00 -9.32
CA LYS A 16 -6.38 -6.85 -8.72
C LYS A 16 -5.72 -5.51 -9.07
N GLU A 17 -4.39 -5.44 -9.01
CA GLU A 17 -3.63 -4.26 -9.42
C GLU A 17 -3.82 -3.94 -10.92
N MET A 18 -3.76 -4.97 -11.77
CA MET A 18 -4.01 -4.81 -13.21
C MET A 18 -5.42 -4.30 -13.49
N LYS A 19 -6.46 -4.86 -12.84
CA LYS A 19 -7.84 -4.38 -12.97
C LYS A 19 -8.00 -2.90 -12.59
N SER A 20 -7.33 -2.47 -11.52
CA SER A 20 -7.37 -1.06 -11.09
C SER A 20 -6.72 -0.13 -12.11
N PHE A 21 -5.61 -0.57 -12.73
CA PHE A 21 -4.97 0.15 -13.83
C PHE A 21 -5.89 0.30 -15.04
N TYR A 22 -6.56 -0.77 -15.48
CA TYR A 22 -7.47 -0.70 -16.63
C TYR A 22 -8.65 0.26 -16.42
N ARG A 23 -9.20 0.33 -15.21
CA ARG A 23 -10.26 1.31 -14.90
C ARG A 23 -9.76 2.74 -15.07
N PHE A 24 -8.57 3.03 -14.55
CA PHE A 24 -7.98 4.37 -14.67
C PHE A 24 -7.61 4.70 -16.12
N LEU A 25 -7.10 3.72 -16.87
CA LEU A 25 -6.81 3.84 -18.31
C LEU A 25 -8.09 4.13 -19.11
N PHE A 26 -9.20 3.46 -18.79
CA PHE A 26 -10.48 3.69 -19.45
C PHE A 26 -10.99 5.14 -19.24
N VAL A 27 -10.91 5.63 -18.00
CA VAL A 27 -11.25 7.03 -17.68
C VAL A 27 -10.32 7.99 -18.42
N TYR A 28 -9.01 7.72 -18.45
CA TYR A 28 -8.02 8.51 -19.20
C TYR A 28 -8.37 8.61 -20.69
N VAL A 29 -8.64 7.47 -21.36
CA VAL A 29 -9.02 7.44 -22.78
C VAL A 29 -10.31 8.23 -23.01
N THR A 30 -11.31 8.06 -22.12
CA THR A 30 -12.57 8.81 -22.21
C THR A 30 -12.34 10.32 -22.12
N ILE A 31 -11.51 10.78 -21.19
CA ILE A 31 -11.14 12.19 -21.04
C ILE A 31 -10.37 12.70 -22.27
N CYS A 32 -9.42 11.93 -22.79
CA CYS A 32 -8.69 12.27 -24.01
C CYS A 32 -9.62 12.42 -25.22
N CYS A 33 -10.57 11.49 -25.41
CA CYS A 33 -11.59 11.59 -26.45
C CYS A 33 -12.48 12.83 -26.27
N PHE A 34 -12.88 13.13 -25.03
CA PHE A 34 -13.68 14.31 -24.72
C PHE A 34 -12.92 15.63 -25.01
N LEU A 35 -11.65 15.70 -24.61
CA LEU A 35 -10.76 16.84 -24.90
C LEU A 35 -10.53 17.03 -26.41
N MET A 36 -10.35 15.93 -27.14
CA MET A 36 -10.19 15.95 -28.60
C MET A 36 -11.48 16.42 -29.30
N ALA A 37 -12.65 16.00 -28.80
CA ALA A 37 -13.94 16.48 -29.30
C ALA A 37 -14.13 17.99 -29.05
N ILE A 38 -13.77 18.48 -27.86
CA ILE A 38 -13.78 19.93 -27.57
C ILE A 38 -12.84 20.69 -28.50
N ASN A 39 -11.65 20.16 -28.75
CA ASN A 39 -10.69 20.79 -29.65
C ASN A 39 -11.24 20.90 -31.08
N PHE A 40 -11.93 19.86 -31.56
CA PHE A 40 -12.58 19.85 -32.87
C PHE A 40 -13.74 20.85 -32.98
N VAL A 41 -14.54 21.01 -31.92
CA VAL A 41 -15.69 21.93 -31.91
C VAL A 41 -15.27 23.38 -31.67
N SER A 42 -14.17 23.62 -30.95
CA SER A 42 -13.88 24.96 -30.45
C SER A 42 -13.16 25.88 -31.45
N ASP A 43 -12.72 25.42 -32.64
CA ASP A 43 -12.08 26.23 -33.71
C ASP A 43 -11.06 27.27 -33.19
N ARG A 44 -10.40 26.94 -32.08
CA ARG A 44 -9.48 27.83 -31.37
C ARG A 44 -8.07 27.30 -31.63
N HIS A 45 -7.24 28.16 -32.20
CA HIS A 45 -5.81 27.96 -32.45
C HIS A 45 -4.96 27.72 -31.18
N GLU A 46 -5.59 27.47 -30.02
CA GLU A 46 -4.94 27.29 -28.74
C GLU A 46 -5.05 25.83 -28.25
N PHE A 47 -3.89 25.22 -28.06
CA PHE A 47 -3.73 23.84 -27.57
C PHE A 47 -3.93 23.72 -26.05
N TRP A 48 -4.97 24.34 -25.49
CA TRP A 48 -5.24 24.27 -24.05
C TRP A 48 -5.50 22.82 -23.56
N SER A 49 -5.91 21.93 -24.46
CA SER A 49 -6.10 20.49 -24.16
C SER A 49 -4.80 19.76 -23.81
N ILE A 50 -3.62 20.31 -24.11
CA ILE A 50 -2.33 19.68 -23.83
C ILE A 50 -2.00 19.68 -22.34
N TYR A 51 -2.43 20.69 -21.59
CA TYR A 51 -2.19 20.79 -20.15
C TYR A 51 -2.82 19.63 -19.35
N PRO A 52 -4.13 19.33 -19.49
CA PRO A 52 -4.74 18.19 -18.82
C PRO A 52 -4.20 16.86 -19.35
N VAL A 53 -3.93 16.74 -20.66
CA VAL A 53 -3.34 15.52 -21.22
C VAL A 53 -1.96 15.25 -20.63
N LEU A 54 -1.09 16.26 -20.50
CA LEU A 54 0.24 16.10 -19.91
C LEU A 54 0.18 15.69 -18.43
N GLY A 55 -0.66 16.36 -17.63
CA GLY A 55 -0.82 16.03 -16.21
C GLY A 55 -1.35 14.60 -16.00
N LEU A 56 -2.35 14.19 -16.79
CA LEU A 56 -2.94 12.86 -16.69
C LEU A 56 -2.01 11.77 -17.27
N SER A 57 -1.27 12.07 -18.33
CA SER A 57 -0.32 11.12 -18.93
C SER A 57 0.83 10.80 -17.99
N LEU A 58 1.31 11.80 -17.23
CA LEU A 58 2.36 11.57 -16.23
C LEU A 58 1.84 10.67 -15.10
N ALA A 59 0.64 10.90 -14.59
CA ALA A 59 0.02 10.05 -13.58
C ALA A 59 -0.21 8.61 -14.08
N LEU A 60 -0.61 8.45 -15.34
CA LEU A 60 -0.76 7.14 -15.97
C LEU A 60 0.58 6.41 -16.10
N ALA A 61 1.65 7.12 -16.48
CA ALA A 61 3.00 6.56 -16.57
C ALA A 61 3.50 6.05 -15.21
N PHE A 62 3.28 6.81 -14.12
CA PHE A 62 3.60 6.36 -12.77
C PHE A 62 2.79 5.11 -12.36
N LYS A 63 1.48 5.08 -12.63
CA LYS A 63 0.66 3.89 -12.37
C LYS A 63 1.12 2.68 -13.18
N TYR A 64 1.45 2.89 -14.46
CA TYR A 64 1.98 1.84 -15.32
C TYR A 64 3.29 1.28 -14.77
N ALA A 65 4.23 2.15 -14.40
CA ALA A 65 5.50 1.76 -13.81
C ALA A 65 5.32 0.95 -12.52
N ARG A 66 4.33 1.29 -11.69
CA ARG A 66 4.02 0.53 -10.46
C ARG A 66 3.39 -0.84 -10.74
N VAL A 67 2.49 -0.94 -11.72
CA VAL A 67 1.79 -2.20 -12.04
C VAL A 67 2.65 -3.15 -12.86
N PHE A 68 3.40 -2.65 -13.83
CA PHE A 68 4.24 -3.47 -14.71
C PHE A 68 5.71 -3.56 -14.25
N GLY A 69 6.14 -2.68 -13.35
CA GLY A 69 7.54 -2.57 -12.95
C GLY A 69 8.33 -1.71 -13.94
N TRP A 70 9.42 -1.10 -13.47
CA TRP A 70 10.34 -0.38 -14.34
C TRP A 70 11.30 -1.37 -15.03
N PRO A 71 11.57 -1.26 -16.34
CA PRO A 71 12.55 -2.10 -17.01
C PRO A 71 13.95 -1.81 -16.46
N GLY A 72 14.42 -2.62 -15.50
CA GLY A 72 15.71 -2.49 -14.83
C GLY A 72 15.66 -2.53 -13.30
N PHE A 73 14.55 -2.08 -12.69
CA PHE A 73 14.23 -2.31 -11.28
C PHE A 73 13.12 -3.36 -11.23
N GLY A 74 13.50 -4.62 -11.43
CA GLY A 74 12.55 -5.73 -11.42
C GLY A 74 11.75 -5.75 -10.12
N LYS A 75 10.45 -6.08 -10.19
CA LYS A 75 9.58 -6.24 -9.01
C LYS A 75 10.13 -7.23 -7.99
N ASP A 76 11.08 -8.08 -8.40
CA ASP A 76 11.89 -8.94 -7.52
C ASP A 76 12.77 -8.15 -6.53
N TRP A 77 13.23 -6.94 -6.88
CA TRP A 77 13.94 -6.07 -5.95
C TRP A 77 13.00 -5.46 -4.91
N GLU A 78 11.85 -4.92 -5.32
CA GLU A 78 10.83 -4.42 -4.38
C GLU A 78 10.36 -5.52 -3.44
N GLU A 79 10.09 -6.71 -3.98
CA GLU A 79 9.63 -7.86 -3.21
C GLU A 79 10.70 -8.34 -2.22
N ARG A 80 11.98 -8.41 -2.63
CA ARG A 80 13.09 -8.72 -1.72
C ARG A 80 13.21 -7.69 -0.61
N LYS A 81 13.10 -6.40 -0.92
CA LYS A 81 13.18 -5.34 0.09
C LYS A 81 12.01 -5.35 1.06
N PHE A 82 10.81 -5.68 0.58
CA PHE A 82 9.64 -5.86 1.43
C PHE A 82 9.81 -7.01 2.42
N TYR A 83 10.28 -8.18 1.96
CA TYR A 83 10.56 -9.32 2.85
C TYR A 83 11.70 -9.03 3.83
N GLU A 84 12.74 -8.31 3.40
CA GLU A 84 13.84 -7.89 4.26
C GLU A 84 13.34 -6.96 5.38
N GLU A 85 12.40 -6.05 5.08
CA GLU A 85 11.83 -5.14 6.07
C GLU A 85 10.91 -5.87 7.06
N ILE A 86 10.08 -6.81 6.59
CA ILE A 86 9.26 -7.65 7.47
C ILE A 86 10.14 -8.45 8.44
N GLU A 87 11.24 -9.03 7.95
CA GLU A 87 12.15 -9.80 8.79
C GLU A 87 12.79 -8.92 9.89
N LYS A 88 13.22 -7.70 9.54
CA LYS A 88 13.74 -6.73 10.52
C LYS A 88 12.72 -6.34 11.57
N ILE A 89 11.45 -6.17 11.17
CA ILE A 89 10.35 -5.88 12.11
C ILE A 89 10.16 -7.06 13.07
N ARG A 90 10.12 -8.30 12.55
CA ARG A 90 9.99 -9.51 13.37
C ARG A 90 11.12 -9.65 14.39
N GLU A 91 12.37 -9.48 13.97
CA GLU A 91 13.53 -9.52 14.90
C GLU A 91 13.45 -8.44 15.98
N ARG A 92 12.89 -7.27 15.66
CA ARG A 92 12.70 -6.19 16.62
C ARG A 92 11.59 -6.54 17.63
N GLU A 93 10.49 -7.13 17.18
CA GLU A 93 9.42 -7.63 18.05
C GLU A 93 9.91 -8.74 18.98
N GLU A 94 10.66 -9.71 18.47
CA GLU A 94 11.24 -10.80 19.28
C GLU A 94 12.20 -10.25 20.35
N ARG A 95 13.02 -9.25 20.03
CA ARG A 95 13.88 -8.57 21.01
C ARG A 95 13.07 -7.84 22.08
N ILE A 96 12.00 -7.15 21.71
CA ILE A 96 11.13 -6.46 22.67
C ILE A 96 10.46 -7.50 23.60
N GLN A 97 9.94 -8.59 23.04
CA GLN A 97 9.35 -9.69 23.83
C GLN A 97 10.36 -10.33 24.77
N PHE A 98 11.60 -10.53 24.31
CA PHE A 98 12.69 -11.03 25.16
C PHE A 98 13.02 -10.07 26.31
N MET A 99 13.07 -8.76 26.06
CA MET A 99 13.30 -7.73 27.08
C MET A 99 12.19 -7.72 28.13
N LEU A 100 10.94 -7.76 27.70
CA LEU A 100 9.76 -7.81 28.59
C LEU A 100 9.74 -9.10 29.43
N ASN A 101 10.10 -10.23 28.84
CA ASN A 101 10.19 -11.50 29.56
C ASN A 101 11.33 -11.48 30.59
N ARG A 102 12.49 -10.92 30.23
CA ARG A 102 13.67 -10.81 31.11
C ARG A 102 13.44 -9.87 32.30
N GLU A 103 12.65 -8.82 32.11
CA GLU A 103 12.24 -7.90 33.17
C GLU A 103 11.26 -8.57 34.14
N LYS A 104 10.28 -9.32 33.63
CA LYS A 104 9.39 -10.16 34.46
C LYS A 104 10.13 -11.21 35.28
N THR A 105 11.18 -11.83 34.75
CA THR A 105 11.93 -12.88 35.46
C THR A 105 12.88 -12.36 36.52
N ASN A 106 13.34 -11.12 36.43
CA ASN A 106 14.38 -10.56 37.30
C ASN A 106 13.88 -9.54 38.33
N SER A 107 12.57 -9.27 38.40
CA SER A 107 12.01 -8.35 39.40
C SER A 107 11.75 -9.07 40.73
N PRO A 108 12.47 -8.75 41.83
CA PRO A 108 11.95 -9.01 43.18
C PRO A 108 10.68 -8.18 43.36
N SER A 109 9.69 -8.69 44.08
CA SER A 109 8.47 -7.97 44.40
C SER A 109 8.78 -6.68 45.18
N SER A 110 8.91 -5.54 44.51
CA SER A 110 8.83 -4.23 45.16
C SER A 110 7.59 -3.52 44.65
N SER A 111 6.63 -3.40 45.55
CA SER A 111 5.40 -2.63 45.44
C SER A 111 5.70 -1.15 45.20
N ILE A 112 5.88 -0.77 43.94
CA ILE A 112 5.33 0.48 43.45
C ILE A 112 4.30 0.04 42.43
N ASP A 113 3.03 0.25 42.78
CA ASP A 113 1.91 0.01 41.88
C ASP A 113 2.10 0.85 40.62
N ALA A 114 2.66 0.23 39.58
CA ALA A 114 2.55 0.75 38.23
C ALA A 114 1.04 0.94 37.97
N PRO A 115 0.61 2.09 37.40
CA PRO A 115 -0.78 2.26 37.02
C PRO A 115 -1.18 1.04 36.18
N ARG A 116 -2.22 0.32 36.63
CA ARG A 116 -2.81 -0.78 35.89
C ARG A 116 -3.29 -0.22 34.55
N ILE A 117 -2.44 -0.24 33.53
CA ILE A 117 -2.89 -0.07 32.16
C ILE A 117 -3.67 -1.33 31.85
N GLU A 118 -4.97 -1.14 31.77
CA GLU A 118 -5.97 -2.18 31.63
C GLU A 118 -5.77 -2.90 30.28
N PRO A 119 -5.61 -4.23 30.24
CA PRO A 119 -5.38 -5.00 29.01
C PRO A 119 -6.62 -5.09 28.10
N ASP A 120 -7.62 -4.23 28.32
CA ASP A 120 -8.85 -4.15 27.54
C ASP A 120 -8.87 -2.94 26.59
N LEU A 121 -8.09 -1.89 26.88
CA LEU A 121 -8.02 -0.71 26.02
C LEU A 121 -7.37 -1.03 24.66
N ASP A 122 -6.47 -2.01 24.63
CA ASP A 122 -5.82 -2.45 23.39
C ASP A 122 -6.78 -3.22 22.47
N LYS A 123 -7.74 -4.01 22.97
CA LYS A 123 -8.51 -4.90 22.07
C LYS A 123 -9.58 -4.18 21.27
N LEU A 124 -10.16 -3.14 21.86
CA LEU A 124 -11.13 -2.26 21.20
C LEU A 124 -10.39 -1.32 20.24
N GLU A 125 -9.27 -0.73 20.66
CA GLU A 125 -8.42 0.09 19.78
C GLU A 125 -7.80 -0.72 18.64
N LEU A 126 -7.32 -1.95 18.88
CA LEU A 126 -6.78 -2.83 17.84
C LEU A 126 -7.85 -3.27 16.84
N LYS A 127 -9.11 -3.41 17.26
CA LYS A 127 -10.24 -3.66 16.35
C LYS A 127 -10.54 -2.43 15.50
N GLU A 128 -10.53 -1.25 16.10
CA GLU A 128 -10.74 0.01 15.38
C GLU A 128 -9.57 0.33 14.43
N LEU A 129 -8.32 0.13 14.84
CA LEU A 129 -7.13 0.28 14.01
C LEU A 129 -7.11 -0.73 12.86
N ARG A 130 -7.49 -1.99 13.11
CA ARG A 130 -7.61 -3.02 12.06
C ARG A 130 -8.71 -2.67 11.07
N LYS A 131 -9.82 -2.10 11.54
CA LYS A 131 -10.95 -1.65 10.73
C LYS A 131 -10.55 -0.42 9.88
N GLN A 132 -9.86 0.56 10.48
CA GLN A 132 -9.34 1.75 9.80
C GLN A 132 -8.30 1.41 8.73
N TRP A 133 -7.39 0.48 9.00
CA TRP A 133 -6.37 0.05 8.04
C TRP A 133 -6.99 -0.66 6.83
N ASN A 134 -7.98 -1.53 7.07
CA ASN A 134 -8.71 -2.25 6.03
C ASN A 134 -9.46 -1.31 5.08
N ASP A 135 -9.95 -0.16 5.56
CA ASP A 135 -10.64 0.82 4.71
C ASP A 135 -9.66 1.67 3.88
N SER A 136 -8.41 1.82 4.33
CA SER A 136 -7.38 2.65 3.65
C SER A 136 -6.63 1.94 2.51
N GLU A 137 -6.69 0.61 2.42
CA GLU A 137 -6.10 -0.14 1.30
C GLU A 137 -6.98 -0.16 0.03
N PHE A 138 -8.19 0.40 0.09
CA PHE A 138 -9.20 0.29 -0.99
C PHE A 138 -9.68 1.62 -1.61
N VAL A 139 -8.96 2.73 -1.40
CA VAL A 139 -9.19 3.99 -2.14
C VAL A 139 -8.01 4.31 -3.06
#